data_AF-A0A522APG3-F1
#
_entry.id   AF-A0A522APG3-F1
#
_cell.length_a   1.000
_cell.length_b   1.000
_cell.length_c   1.000
_cell.angle_alpha   90.00
_cell.angle_beta   90.00
_cell.angle_gamma   90.00
#
_symmetry.space_group_name_H-M   'P 1'
#
loop_
_entity.id
_entity.type
_entity.pdbx_description
1 polymer ?
#
loop_
_entity_poly.entity_id
_entity_poly.type
_entity_poly.pdbx_seq_one_letter_code
_entity_poly.pdbx_strand_id
1 'polypeptide(L)' 'MPNNLLILHLESITRHTLAAFETSFPNLRRLMRDALVFDNFFSSATSTLMAITYLFHGNDFEFDTSAEFDGISPTQN' A
#
# COMPACT_ATOMS: atom_id res chain seq x y z
N MET A 1 6.49 26.86 -16.27
CA MET A 1 7.34 25.65 -16.28
C MET A 1 6.45 24.47 -15.97
N PRO A 2 6.60 23.32 -16.64
CA PRO A 2 5.86 22.11 -16.25
C PRO A 2 6.30 21.67 -14.85
N ASN A 3 5.35 21.18 -14.05
CA ASN A 3 5.61 20.61 -12.73
C ASN A 3 5.97 19.13 -12.90
N ASN A 4 7.05 18.70 -12.25
CA ASN A 4 7.42 17.29 -12.21
C ASN A 4 6.77 16.61 -11.01
N LEU A 5 6.26 15.39 -11.20
CA LEU A 5 5.71 14.54 -10.15
C LEU A 5 6.60 13.33 -9.96
N LEU A 6 7.01 13.06 -8.72
CA LEU A 6 7.74 11.86 -8.31
C LEU A 6 6.90 11.07 -7.31
N ILE A 7 6.66 9.81 -7.60
CA ILE A 7 5.98 8.86 -6.71
C ILE A 7 6.97 7.75 -6.37
N LEU A 8 7.14 7.47 -5.08
CA LEU A 8 7.99 6.40 -4.57
C LEU A 8 7.12 5.35 -3.88
N HIS A 9 6.98 4.18 -4.51
CA HIS A 9 6.35 3.01 -3.87
C HIS A 9 7.37 2.32 -2.96
N LEU A 10 7.04 2.20 -1.66
CA LEU A 10 7.88 1.50 -0.69
C LEU A 10 7.33 0.08 -0.49
N GLU A 11 7.94 -0.88 -1.18
CA GLU A 11 7.48 -2.27 -1.17
C GLU A 11 7.55 -2.89 0.23
N SER A 12 6.42 -3.47 0.67
CA SER A 12 6.28 -4.17 1.96
C SER A 12 6.66 -3.37 3.22
N ILE A 13 6.68 -2.03 3.15
CA ILE A 13 6.92 -1.16 4.31
C ILE A 13 5.60 -0.76 4.96
N THR A 14 5.46 -1.04 6.26
CA THR A 14 4.29 -0.63 7.06
C THR A 14 4.66 0.45 8.07
N ARG A 15 3.65 1.15 8.61
CA ARG A 15 3.82 2.10 9.71
C ARG A 15 4.46 1.44 10.95
N HIS A 16 4.06 0.20 11.23
CA HIS A 16 4.63 -0.59 12.32
C HIS A 16 6.13 -0.86 12.09
N THR A 17 6.51 -1.29 10.87
CA THR A 17 7.91 -1.54 10.52
C THR A 17 8.77 -0.28 10.65
N LEU A 18 8.25 0.88 10.24
CA LEU A 18 8.96 2.15 10.37
C LEU A 18 9.19 2.55 11.84
N ALA A 19 8.21 2.30 12.71
CA ALA A 19 8.35 2.57 14.13
C ALA A 19 9.31 1.58 14.82
N ALA A 20 9.19 0.29 14.49
CA ALA A 20 10.01 -0.78 15.09
C ALA A 20 11.49 -0.68 14.72
N PHE A 21 11.81 -0.17 13.52
CA PHE A 21 13.17 -0.09 13.00
C PHE A 21 13.56 1.34 12.61
N GLU A 22 13.22 2.32 13.44
CA GLU A 22 13.38 3.73 13.09
C GLU A 22 14.82 4.12 12.69
N THR A 23 15.83 3.50 13.31
CA THR A 23 17.25 3.77 13.06
C THR A 23 17.70 3.28 11.68
N SER A 24 16.98 2.32 11.09
CA SER A 24 17.22 1.81 9.74
C SER A 24 16.69 2.74 8.64
N PHE A 25 15.81 3.70 8.99
CA PHE A 25 15.16 4.61 8.04
C PHE A 25 15.42 6.10 8.31
N PRO A 26 16.68 6.54 8.55
CA PRO A 26 16.97 7.89 9.02
C PRO A 26 16.55 8.98 8.02
N ASN A 27 16.70 8.70 6.72
CA ASN A 27 16.34 9.64 5.65
C ASN A 27 14.82 9.77 5.50
N LEU A 28 14.08 8.66 5.57
CA LEU A 28 12.63 8.69 5.53
C LEU A 28 12.06 9.38 6.76
N ARG A 29 12.61 9.11 7.95
CA ARG A 29 12.23 9.79 9.20
C ARG A 29 12.51 11.30 9.15
N ARG A 30 13.57 11.72 8.45
CA ARG A 30 13.85 13.13 8.19
C ARG A 30 12.78 13.73 7.28
N LEU A 31 12.49 13.09 6.15
CA LEU A 31 11.48 13.55 5.20
C LEU A 31 10.09 13.68 5.84
N MET A 32 9.69 12.71 6.67
CA MET A 32 8.38 12.74 7.34
C MET A 32 8.21 13.92 8.30
N ARG A 33 9.28 14.50 8.87
CA ARG A 33 9.16 15.69 9.73
C ARG A 33 8.85 16.95 8.95
N ASP A 34 9.28 17.00 7.69
CA ASP A 34 9.14 18.17 6.83
C ASP A 34 7.96 18.01 5.84
N ALA A 35 7.22 16.90 5.91
CA ALA A 35 6.16 16.53 4.98
C ALA A 35 4.77 16.47 5.66
N LEU A 36 3.73 16.51 4.84
CA LEU A 36 2.40 16.10 5.27
C LEU A 36 2.36 14.57 5.36
N VAL A 37 2.10 14.05 6.56
CA VAL A 37 2.07 12.61 6.85
C VAL A 37 0.64 12.14 7.11
N PHE A 38 0.27 11.02 6.50
CA PHE A 38 -1.02 10.36 6.73
C PHE A 38 -0.83 9.19 7.70
N ASP A 39 -1.15 9.42 8.98
CA ASP A 39 -0.93 8.43 10.03
C ASP A 39 -1.94 7.27 10.03
N ASN A 40 -3.10 7.48 9.41
CA ASN A 40 -4.19 6.52 9.29
C ASN A 40 -4.40 6.11 7.83
N PHE A 41 -3.31 5.85 7.11
CA PHE A 41 -3.35 5.31 5.75
C PHE A 41 -3.36 3.78 5.78
N PHE A 42 -4.27 3.17 5.01
CA PHE A 42 -4.39 1.73 4.84
C PHE A 42 -4.32 1.41 3.36
N SER A 43 -3.48 0.45 2.98
CA SER A 43 -3.46 -0.07 1.61
C SER A 43 -4.77 -0.80 1.32
N SER A 44 -5.31 -0.64 0.12
CA SER A 44 -6.50 -1.37 -0.35
C SER A 44 -6.21 -2.86 -0.57
N ALA A 45 -4.94 -3.22 -0.81
CA ALA A 45 -4.52 -4.59 -1.06
C ALA A 45 -3.16 -4.91 -0.43
N THR A 46 -2.91 -6.21 -0.25
CA THR A 46 -1.63 -6.74 0.27
C THR A 46 -0.65 -7.16 -0.83
N SER A 47 -1.09 -7.20 -2.09
CA SER A 47 -0.23 -7.51 -3.24
C SER A 47 0.26 -6.23 -3.93
N THR A 48 1.54 -6.25 -4.37
CA THR A 48 2.14 -5.12 -5.11
C THR A 48 1.33 -4.76 -6.35
N LEU A 49 0.92 -5.78 -7.12
CA LEU A 49 0.18 -5.57 -8.36
C LEU A 49 -1.14 -4.86 -8.11
N MET A 50 -1.93 -5.31 -7.11
CA MET A 50 -3.20 -4.66 -6.80
C MET A 50 -3.03 -3.28 -6.19
N ALA A 51 -2.05 -3.07 -5.29
CA ALA A 51 -1.80 -1.76 -4.69
C ALA A 51 -1.42 -0.70 -5.73
N ILE A 52 -0.55 -1.06 -6.69
CA ILE A 52 -0.16 -0.17 -7.79
C ILE A 52 -1.34 0.09 -8.73
N THR A 53 -2.12 -0.94 -9.04
CA THR A 53 -3.33 -0.79 -9.86
C THR A 53 -4.29 0.19 -9.23
N TYR A 54 -4.58 0.01 -7.94
CA TYR A 54 -5.47 0.89 -7.20
C TYR A 54 -4.96 2.34 -7.17
N LEU A 55 -3.65 2.55 -7.06
CA LEU A 55 -3.05 3.89 -7.11
C LEU A 55 -3.31 4.60 -8.44
N PHE A 56 -3.24 3.89 -9.58
CA PHE A 56 -3.39 4.50 -10.91
C PHE A 56 -4.85 4.53 -11.39
N HIS A 57 -5.64 3.52 -11.05
CA HIS A 57 -7.00 3.34 -11.56
C HIS A 57 -8.10 3.71 -10.54
N GLY A 58 -7.75 3.85 -9.27
CA GLY A 58 -8.72 4.13 -8.19
C GLY A 58 -9.72 2.99 -7.95
N ASN A 59 -9.41 1.78 -8.41
CA ASN A 59 -10.27 0.61 -8.30
C ASN A 59 -9.46 -0.69 -8.15
N ASP A 60 -10.13 -1.77 -7.79
CA ASP A 60 -9.58 -3.12 -7.57
C ASP A 60 -9.98 -4.14 -8.66
N PHE A 61 -10.95 -3.82 -9.51
CA PHE A 61 -11.51 -4.75 -10.51
C PHE A 61 -10.63 -4.98 -11.75
N GLU A 62 -9.58 -4.18 -12.00
CA GLU A 62 -8.71 -4.42 -13.17
C GLU A 62 -8.03 -5.80 -13.12
N PHE A 63 -7.74 -6.30 -11.91
CA PHE A 63 -7.07 -7.60 -11.69
C PHE A 63 -7.85 -8.54 -10.78
N ASP A 64 -8.95 -8.09 -10.17
CA ASP A 64 -9.87 -8.98 -9.48
C ASP A 64 -10.70 -9.76 -10.51
N THR A 65 -10.19 -10.92 -10.90
CA THR A 65 -10.84 -11.81 -11.87
C THR A 65 -11.78 -12.81 -11.19
N SER A 66 -11.90 -12.80 -9.87
CA SER A 66 -12.77 -13.73 -9.14
C SER A 66 -14.15 -13.13 -8.91
N ALA A 67 -15.10 -13.49 -9.77
CA ALA A 67 -16.52 -13.17 -9.56
C ALA A 67 -17.16 -14.02 -8.45
N GLU A 68 -16.52 -15.14 -8.08
CA GLU A 68 -17.05 -16.16 -7.18
C GLU A 68 -16.01 -16.53 -6.12
N PHE A 69 -16.49 -16.75 -4.89
CA PHE A 69 -15.69 -17.19 -3.76
C PHE A 69 -15.44 -18.70 -3.90
N ASP A 70 -14.43 -19.08 -4.68
CA ASP A 70 -14.16 -20.48 -5.00
C ASP A 70 -13.27 -21.15 -3.94
N GLY A 71 -13.58 -22.39 -3.55
CA GLY A 71 -12.72 -23.22 -2.69
C GLY A 71 -13.04 -23.28 -1.18
N ILE A 72 -14.18 -22.74 -0.71
CA ILE A 72 -14.66 -23.02 0.66
C ILE A 72 -15.79 -24.05 0.60
N SER A 73 -15.47 -25.30 0.93
CA SER A 73 -16.50 -26.30 1.24
C SER A 73 -17.19 -25.89 2.55
N PRO A 74 -18.53 -25.79 2.59
CA PRO A 74 -19.24 -25.58 3.84
C PRO A 74 -18.86 -26.67 4.84
N THR A 75 -18.60 -26.31 6.10
CA THR A 75 -18.48 -27.29 7.18
C THR A 75 -19.79 -28.06 7.25
N GLN A 76 -19.75 -29.37 6.94
CA GLN A 76 -20.93 -30.23 7.10
C GLN A 76 -21.21 -30.37 8.60
N ASN A 77 -22.41 -29.97 9.02
CA ASN A 77 -22.94 -30.19 10.36
C ASN A 77 -23.42 -31.64 10.54
#